data_AF-A0A3D0RV37-F1
#
_entry.id   AF-A0A3D0RV37-F1
#
_cell.length_a   1.000
_cell.length_b   1.000
_cell.length_c   1.000
_cell.angle_alpha   90.00
_cell.angle_beta   90.00
_cell.angle_gamma   90.00
#
_symmetry.space_group_name_H-M   'P 1'
#
loop_
_entity.id
_entity.type
_entity.pdbx_description
1 polymer ?
#
loop_
_entity_poly.entity_id
_entity_poly.type
_entity_poly.pdbx_seq_one_letter_code
_entity_poly.pdbx_strand_id
1 'polypeptide(L)' 'MQGTYYPTVGVDRTISFVMKDDVSLYGGFLGIETQRDERSTDASFTILSGNIGLEGDPTDNSYHVVNCNGTTNATVLS' A
#
# COMPACT_ATOMS: atom_id res chain seq x y z
N MET A 1 4.91 0.94 15.24
CA MET A 1 3.77 0.04 14.91
C MET A 1 3.80 -0.17 13.41
N GLN A 2 3.64 -1.41 12.94
CA GLN A 2 3.53 -1.72 11.52
C GLN A 2 2.05 -1.63 11.11
N GLY A 3 1.76 -0.91 10.03
CA GLY A 3 0.40 -0.75 9.52
C GLY A 3 0.21 -1.61 8.27
N THR A 4 -0.72 -2.56 8.31
CA THR A 4 -1.12 -3.35 7.15
C THR A 4 -2.47 -2.86 6.63
N TYR A 5 -2.51 -2.51 5.35
CA TYR A 5 -3.68 -1.97 4.67
C TYR A 5 -4.08 -2.90 3.52
N TYR A 6 -5.38 -3.14 3.39
CA TYR A 6 -5.95 -4.04 2.39
C TYR A 6 -6.77 -3.24 1.38
N PRO A 7 -6.77 -3.61 0.09
CA PRO A 7 -7.56 -2.93 -0.93
C PRO A 7 -9.07 -2.93 -0.64
N THR A 8 -9.55 -3.93 0.11
CA THR A 8 -10.96 -4.10 0.46
C THR A 8 -11.08 -4.86 1.78
N VAL A 9 -12.22 -4.72 2.45
CA VAL A 9 -12.63 -5.54 3.59
C VAL A 9 -13.41 -6.80 3.16
N GLY A 10 -13.71 -6.93 1.87
CA GLY A 10 -14.37 -8.08 1.26
C GLY A 10 -13.41 -9.03 0.56
N VAL A 11 -13.96 -9.86 -0.33
CA VAL A 11 -13.23 -10.90 -1.08
C VAL A 11 -13.16 -10.61 -2.59
N ASP A 12 -13.50 -9.38 -3.00
CA ASP A 12 -13.41 -8.99 -4.40
C ASP A 12 -11.94 -8.76 -4.80
N ARG A 13 -11.42 -9.70 -5.59
CA ARG A 13 -10.04 -9.76 -6.04
C ARG A 13 -9.67 -8.71 -7.08
N THR A 14 -10.67 -8.00 -7.62
CA THR A 14 -10.49 -6.95 -8.64
C THR A 14 -10.25 -5.56 -8.04
N ILE A 15 -10.49 -5.40 -6.74
CA ILE A 15 -10.28 -4.12 -6.04
C ILE A 15 -8.80 -3.97 -5.68
N SER A 16 -8.24 -2.80 -5.99
CA SER A 16 -6.83 -2.43 -5.79
C SER A 16 -6.71 -1.00 -5.28
N PHE A 17 -5.59 -0.66 -4.62
CA PHE A 17 -5.24 0.74 -4.38
C PHE A 17 -4.91 1.41 -5.72
N VAL A 18 -5.69 2.45 -6.09
CA VAL A 18 -5.46 3.17 -7.35
C VAL A 18 -4.59 4.38 -7.09
N MET A 19 -3.39 4.39 -7.67
CA MET A 19 -2.50 5.55 -7.67
C MET A 19 -3.05 6.59 -8.66
N LYS A 20 -3.15 7.84 -8.20
CA LYS A 20 -3.48 8.97 -9.06
C LYS A 20 -2.20 9.54 -9.65
N ASP A 21 -2.30 10.11 -10.85
CA ASP A 21 -1.19 10.83 -11.46
C ASP A 21 -0.73 11.98 -10.55
N ASP A 22 0.58 12.27 -10.59
CA ASP A 22 1.26 13.26 -9.75
C ASP A 22 1.06 13.11 -8.23
N VAL A 23 0.65 11.93 -7.74
CA VAL A 23 0.55 11.64 -6.31
C VAL A 23 1.65 10.69 -5.87
N SER A 24 2.40 11.13 -4.87
CA SER A 24 3.38 10.28 -4.19
C SER A 24 2.77 9.62 -2.96
N LEU A 25 3.01 8.32 -2.81
CA LEU A 25 2.61 7.54 -1.64
C LEU A 25 3.84 7.23 -0.79
N TYR A 26 3.77 7.56 0.50
CA TYR A 26 4.87 7.38 1.45
C TYR A 26 4.44 6.51 2.64
N GLY A 27 5.30 5.58 3.01
CA GLY A 27 5.16 4.76 4.21
C GLY A 27 6.28 4.97 5.22
N GLY A 28 6.15 4.31 6.37
CA GLY A 28 7.20 4.20 7.39
C GLY A 28 7.33 5.34 8.38
N PHE A 29 6.20 5.94 8.73
CA PHE A 29 6.08 6.90 9.82
C PHE A 29 5.68 6.21 11.13
N LEU A 30 6.32 6.61 12.23
CA LEU A 30 5.99 6.23 13.60
C LEU A 30 4.88 7.10 14.20
N GLY A 31 4.52 8.21 13.53
CA GLY A 31 3.49 9.16 13.96
C GLY A 31 4.02 10.24 14.91
N ILE A 32 5.34 10.34 15.04
CA ILE A 32 6.04 11.36 15.84
C ILE A 32 6.92 12.29 14.99
N GLU A 33 7.04 11.98 13.70
CA GLU A 33 7.77 12.76 12.73
C GLU A 33 7.10 14.11 12.48
N THR A 34 7.92 15.15 12.33
CA THR A 34 7.53 16.50 11.94
C THR A 34 7.83 16.77 10.46
N GLN A 35 8.72 15.97 9.85
CA GLN A 35 9.11 16.07 8.45
C GLN A 35 9.06 14.71 7.74
N ARG A 36 8.86 14.73 6.41
CA ARG A 36 8.77 13.52 5.59
C ARG A 36 10.05 12.67 5.64
N ASP A 37 11.20 13.33 5.70
CA ASP A 37 12.51 12.68 5.62
C ASP A 37 12.92 12.01 6.94
N GLU A 38 12.13 12.18 8.00
CA GLU A 38 12.29 11.48 9.27
C GLU A 38 11.67 10.06 9.26
N ARG A 39 11.16 9.60 8.10
CA ARG A 39 10.67 8.23 7.90
C ARG A 39 11.76 7.21 8.29
N SER A 40 11.36 6.18 9.02
CA SER A 40 12.26 5.07 9.36
C SER A 40 12.14 3.96 8.31
N THR A 41 13.25 3.60 7.66
CA THR A 41 13.30 2.48 6.70
C THR A 41 13.46 1.11 7.37
N ASP A 42 13.84 1.08 8.65
CA ASP A 42 14.34 -0.13 9.29
C ASP A 42 13.38 -0.72 10.35
N ALA A 43 12.39 0.05 10.82
CA ALA A 43 11.48 -0.38 11.90
C ALA A 43 9.99 -0.16 11.62
N SER A 44 9.66 0.61 10.58
CA SER A 44 8.30 1.08 10.31
C SER A 44 7.89 0.66 8.91
N PHE A 45 7.45 -0.58 8.70
CA PHE A 45 6.91 -0.94 7.39
C PHE A 45 5.44 -0.51 7.31
N THR A 46 5.09 0.17 6.22
CA THR A 46 3.71 0.24 5.77
C THR A 46 3.52 -0.89 4.78
N ILE A 47 2.63 -1.83 5.07
CA ILE A 47 2.35 -2.99 4.23
C ILE A 47 1.05 -2.73 3.49
N LEU A 48 1.08 -2.70 2.16
CA LEU A 48 -0.12 -2.87 1.35
C LEU A 48 -0.23 -4.36 1.02
N SER A 49 -1.25 -5.02 1.54
CA SER A 49 -1.40 -6.47 1.43
C SER A 49 -2.57 -6.86 0.53
N GLY A 50 -2.32 -7.78 -0.40
CA GLY A 50 -3.35 -8.43 -1.21
C GLY A 50 -3.92 -9.70 -0.61
N ASN A 51 -3.50 -10.07 0.61
CA ASN A 51 -4.01 -11.23 1.34
C ASN A 51 -5.41 -10.91 1.90
N ILE A 52 -6.39 -10.90 1.00
CA ILE A 52 -7.80 -10.65 1.29
C ILE A 52 -8.50 -11.98 1.50
N GLY A 53 -9.47 -12.05 2.41
CA GLY A 53 -10.13 -13.30 2.74
C GLY A 53 -9.39 -14.10 3.81
N LEU A 54 -9.02 -15.34 3.49
CA LEU A 54 -8.39 -16.26 4.43
C LEU A 54 -6.87 -16.10 4.44
N GLU A 55 -6.32 -15.81 5.62
CA GLU A 55 -4.88 -15.63 5.78
C GLU A 55 -4.10 -16.87 5.31
N GLY A 56 -3.30 -16.67 4.25
CA GLY A 56 -2.39 -17.70 3.75
C GLY A 56 -2.99 -18.57 2.65
N ASP A 57 -4.24 -18.32 2.26
CA ASP A 57 -4.81 -18.88 1.04
C ASP A 57 -4.42 -18.00 -0.16
N PRO A 58 -3.69 -18.49 -1.16
CA PRO A 58 -3.37 -17.70 -2.34
C PRO A 58 -4.52 -17.60 -3.35
N THR A 59 -5.58 -18.40 -3.18
CA THR A 59 -6.66 -18.52 -4.16
C THR A 59 -7.68 -17.39 -4.07
N ASP A 60 -7.73 -16.66 -2.97
CA ASP A 60 -8.58 -15.48 -2.73
C ASP A 60 -7.80 -14.16 -2.71
N ASN A 61 -6.46 -14.17 -2.77
CA ASN A 61 -5.65 -12.96 -2.88
C ASN A 61 -6.05 -12.03 -4.04
N SER A 62 -5.99 -10.72 -3.82
CA SER A 62 -6.13 -9.68 -4.86
C SER A 62 -5.25 -9.98 -6.08
N TYR A 63 -5.76 -9.74 -7.30
CA TYR A 63 -4.96 -9.87 -8.52
C TYR A 63 -3.87 -8.80 -8.61
N HIS A 64 -4.19 -7.59 -8.16
CA HIS A 64 -3.28 -6.46 -8.08
C HIS A 64 -3.49 -5.75 -6.74
N VAL A 65 -2.40 -5.50 -6.01
CA VAL A 65 -2.46 -4.74 -4.74
C VAL A 65 -2.51 -3.24 -5.03
N VAL A 66 -1.65 -2.77 -5.94
CA VAL A 66 -1.60 -1.38 -6.41
C VAL A 66 -1.78 -1.36 -7.92
N ASN A 67 -2.59 -0.42 -8.40
CA ASN A 67 -2.82 -0.19 -9.82
C ASN A 67 -2.48 1.26 -10.18
N CYS A 68 -1.60 1.42 -11.17
CA CYS A 68 -1.14 2.71 -11.69
C CYS A 68 -1.61 2.83 -13.15
N ASN A 69 -2.88 3.18 -13.35
CA ASN A 69 -3.44 3.40 -14.68
C ASN A 69 -3.35 4.89 -15.05
N GLY A 70 -2.61 5.22 -16.10
CA GLY A 70 -2.50 6.59 -16.61
C GLY A 70 -1.53 7.49 -15.85
N THR A 71 -0.54 6.92 -15.17
CA THR A 71 0.47 7.66 -14.40
C THR A 71 1.67 8.05 -15.25
N THR A 72 2.13 9.29 -15.11
CA THR A 72 3.40 9.77 -15.67
C THR A 72 4.59 9.43 -14.75
N ASN A 73 5.81 9.85 -15.13
CA ASN A 73 7.06 9.59 -14.39
C ASN A 73 7.10 10.17 -12.96
N ALA A 74 6.10 10.96 -12.54
CA ALA A 74 6.03 11.57 -11.21
C ALA A 74 5.42 10.64 -10.13
N THR A 75 4.90 9.48 -10.51
CA THR A 75 4.34 8.54 -9.54
C THR A 75 5.45 7.78 -8.83
N VAL A 76 5.62 8.06 -7.54
CA VAL A 76 6.64 7.44 -6.69
C VAL A 76 5.97 6.62 -5.59
N LEU A 77 6.29 5.33 -5.55
CA LEU A 77 6.05 4.44 -4.40
C LEU A 77 7.39 4.27 -3.67
N SER A 78 7.44 4.64 -2.39
CA SER A 78 8.69 4.66 -1.60
C SER A 78 8.52 4.13 -0.19
#